data_AF-A0A813M0X5-F1
#
_entry.id   AF-A0A813M0X5-F1
#
_cell.length_a   1.000
_cell.length_b   1.000
_cell.length_c   1.000
_cell.angle_alpha   90.00
_cell.angle_beta   90.00
_cell.angle_gamma   90.00
#
_symmetry.space_group_name_H-M   'P 1'
#
loop_
_entity.id
_entity.type
_entity.pdbx_description
1 polymer ?
#
loop_
_entity_poly.entity_id
_entity_poly.type
_entity_poly.pdbx_seq_one_letter_code
_entity_poly.pdbx_strand_id
1 'polypeptide(L)'
;MASTASAGCFDFDHEELSRKVKGFLRSPPVDWNSKKFFRYNTALYACFFLYSLDCVRVCLAEGPDIYVHSAMGLAFLALSLAMCLLGIGLAWCEDARIKETGSVVVVVLLSVGILMESSCHADVSRRHRTFFTIRAILNLWPVICQWRLWPSLIYGVLGIPIDTLMIAAQNMLHNEDTSFLLTIVFAIMFVGTYFQASARTMGLYSTEQELRSEKEAFEGLLAMLCDAVACIGPDWDTILQSDCRMDSLTGQSMTGKLLSSCLADDEERTRARDAFTSAIARPALLPTTFTVDGESSKVDLFIVHRKGCFLLGIREVSERLARNATAGMAPIQLPGESVFVDDDQVSDISERPMSMTTEHILASGFNVTHLGAREHWLIEESDLSWDDSDVLGSGGFGVVAGAHFHGSLVAVKTVHSSSDSTSKASVDRQKSLLSELRIVIPT
;
A
#
# COMPACT_ATOMS: atom_id res chain seq x y z
N MET A 1 26.46 6.58 -50.11
CA MET A 1 26.42 6.39 -48.65
C MET A 1 25.69 7.58 -48.04
N ALA A 2 24.38 7.48 -47.86
CA ALA A 2 23.57 8.43 -47.12
C ALA A 2 22.55 7.60 -46.34
N SER A 3 22.75 7.49 -45.03
CA SER A 3 21.87 6.78 -44.10
C SER A 3 20.84 7.79 -43.60
N THR A 4 19.60 7.63 -44.05
CA THR A 4 18.43 8.36 -43.53
C THR A 4 18.00 7.72 -42.22
N ALA A 5 18.39 8.32 -41.10
CA ALA A 5 17.85 7.98 -39.79
C ALA A 5 16.36 8.34 -39.76
N SER A 6 15.49 7.33 -39.73
CA SER A 6 14.05 7.53 -39.52
C SER A 6 13.83 8.07 -38.11
N ALA A 7 13.31 9.29 -38.01
CA ALA A 7 12.82 9.83 -36.75
C ALA A 7 11.72 8.89 -36.23
N GLY A 8 12.04 8.14 -35.17
CA GLY A 8 11.07 7.31 -34.48
C GLY A 8 9.97 8.22 -33.93
N CYS A 9 8.80 8.17 -34.55
CA CYS A 9 7.60 8.79 -34.03
C CYS A 9 7.28 8.07 -32.71
N PHE A 10 7.58 8.71 -31.60
CA PHE A 10 7.11 8.27 -30.28
C PHE A 10 5.59 8.43 -30.30
N ASP A 11 4.88 7.35 -30.63
CA ASP A 11 3.45 7.25 -30.37
C ASP A 11 3.27 7.22 -28.85
N PHE A 12 3.05 8.40 -28.28
CA PHE A 12 2.66 8.53 -26.89
C PHE A 12 1.25 7.96 -26.75
N ASP A 13 1.13 6.80 -26.12
CA ASP A 13 -0.16 6.21 -25.81
C ASP A 13 -0.92 7.14 -24.84
N HIS A 14 -1.84 7.91 -25.41
CA HIS A 14 -2.64 8.89 -24.70
C HIS A 14 -3.54 8.22 -23.64
N GLU A 15 -3.89 6.94 -23.81
CA GLU A 15 -4.63 6.21 -22.78
C GLU A 15 -3.74 5.87 -21.59
N GLU A 16 -2.50 5.45 -21.82
CA GLU A 16 -1.55 5.18 -20.75
C GLU A 16 -1.24 6.46 -19.96
N LEU A 17 -1.04 7.58 -20.64
CA LEU A 17 -0.84 8.87 -19.98
C LEU A 17 -2.07 9.28 -19.17
N SER A 18 -3.28 9.15 -19.74
CA SER A 18 -4.53 9.46 -19.04
C SER A 18 -4.71 8.57 -17.80
N ARG A 19 -4.36 7.29 -17.90
CA ARG A 19 -4.43 6.32 -16.80
C ARG A 19 -3.43 6.67 -15.71
N LYS A 20 -2.19 7.01 -16.07
CA LYS A 20 -1.15 7.49 -15.13
C LYS A 20 -1.57 8.77 -14.46
N VAL A 21 -2.10 9.75 -15.19
CA VAL A 21 -2.63 11.00 -14.63
C VAL A 21 -3.78 10.71 -13.67
N LYS A 22 -4.79 9.93 -14.06
CA LYS A 22 -5.92 9.59 -13.17
C LYS A 22 -5.46 8.83 -11.92
N GLY A 23 -4.49 7.91 -12.04
CA GLY A 23 -3.86 7.23 -10.92
C GLY A 23 -3.12 8.21 -10.00
N PHE A 24 -2.39 9.16 -10.58
CA PHE A 24 -1.72 10.25 -9.86
C PHE A 24 -2.71 11.09 -9.06
N LEU A 25 -3.86 11.44 -9.66
CA LEU A 25 -4.90 12.24 -9.00
C LEU A 25 -5.67 11.45 -7.93
N ARG A 26 -5.72 10.12 -8.04
CA ARG A 26 -6.35 9.21 -7.07
C ARG A 26 -5.37 8.65 -6.05
N SER A 27 -4.13 9.11 -6.05
CA SER A 27 -3.12 8.63 -5.11
C SER A 27 -3.70 8.68 -3.69
N PRO A 28 -3.69 7.53 -2.99
CA PRO A 28 -4.31 7.43 -1.68
C PRO A 28 -3.60 8.39 -0.72
N PRO A 29 -4.35 8.88 0.30
CA PRO A 29 -3.76 9.75 1.29
C PRO A 29 -2.50 9.11 1.87
N VAL A 30 -1.41 9.88 1.97
CA VAL A 30 -0.47 9.73 3.09
C VAL A 30 -1.31 9.52 4.34
N ASP A 31 -0.97 8.68 5.31
CA ASP A 31 -1.86 8.43 6.45
C ASP A 31 -2.01 9.69 7.35
N TRP A 32 -2.88 10.62 6.91
CA TRP A 32 -3.27 11.88 7.54
C TRP A 32 -4.06 11.60 8.83
N ASN A 33 -4.48 10.35 9.03
CA ASN A 33 -5.07 9.87 10.27
C ASN A 33 -4.05 9.38 11.28
N SER A 34 -2.75 9.36 10.92
CA SER A 34 -1.72 9.12 11.92
C SER A 34 -1.74 10.25 12.96
N LYS A 35 -1.81 9.87 14.25
CA LYS A 35 -1.72 10.80 15.38
C LYS A 35 -0.48 11.72 15.31
N LYS A 36 0.57 11.27 14.61
CA LYS A 36 1.80 12.04 14.36
C LYS A 36 1.53 13.29 13.52
N PHE A 37 0.75 13.14 12.45
CA PHE A 37 0.44 14.24 11.54
C PHE A 37 -0.41 15.33 12.21
N PHE A 38 -1.40 14.93 13.02
CA PHE A 38 -2.22 15.87 13.81
C PHE A 38 -1.37 16.68 14.80
N ARG A 39 -0.44 16.03 15.52
CA ARG A 39 0.47 16.72 16.46
C ARG A 39 1.38 17.71 15.74
N TYR A 40 1.88 17.33 14.55
CA TYR A 40 2.74 18.20 13.75
C TYR A 40 2.02 19.48 13.33
N ASN A 41 0.81 19.38 12.76
CA ASN A 41 0.05 20.56 12.35
C ASN A 41 -0.38 21.42 13.55
N THR A 42 -0.78 20.80 14.66
CA THR A 42 -1.12 21.55 15.87
C THR A 42 0.09 22.33 16.40
N ALA A 43 1.26 21.70 16.50
CA ALA A 43 2.49 22.36 16.93
C ALA A 43 2.85 23.53 15.99
N LEU A 44 2.65 23.32 14.69
CA LEU A 44 2.88 24.34 13.69
C LEU A 44 1.94 25.55 13.83
N TYR A 45 0.63 25.31 13.95
CA TYR A 45 -0.34 26.38 14.17
C TYR A 45 -0.02 27.15 15.46
N ALA A 46 0.49 26.47 16.49
CA ALA A 46 0.98 27.13 17.69
C ALA A 46 2.23 27.99 17.43
N CYS A 47 3.21 27.50 16.67
CA CYS A 47 4.38 28.31 16.27
C CYS A 47 3.96 29.57 15.48
N PHE A 48 2.97 29.45 14.59
CA PHE A 48 2.47 30.60 13.83
C PHE A 48 1.65 31.58 14.65
N PHE A 49 0.89 31.09 15.63
CA PHE A 49 0.24 31.92 16.61
C PHE A 49 1.26 32.76 17.38
N LEU A 50 2.34 32.13 17.85
CA LEU A 50 3.44 32.82 18.55
C LEU A 50 4.16 33.83 17.64
N TYR A 51 4.41 33.47 16.38
CA TYR A 51 4.99 34.39 15.41
C TYR A 51 4.12 35.64 15.23
N SER A 52 2.81 35.44 15.04
CA SER A 52 1.85 36.55 14.87
C SER A 52 1.81 37.48 16.08
N LEU A 53 1.97 36.94 17.30
CA LEU A 53 2.09 37.76 18.51
C LEU A 53 3.38 38.58 18.55
N ASP A 54 4.50 38.04 18.07
CA ASP A 54 5.76 38.80 18.00
C ASP A 54 5.68 39.93 16.96
N CYS A 55 5.04 39.69 15.80
CA CYS A 55 4.79 40.74 14.81
C CYS A 55 4.02 41.93 15.41
N VAL A 56 3.00 41.65 16.23
CA VAL A 56 2.24 42.68 16.94
C VAL A 56 3.10 43.42 17.94
N ARG A 57 3.92 42.67 18.69
CA ARG A 57 4.86 43.26 19.65
C ARG A 57 5.81 44.24 18.96
N VAL A 58 6.32 43.89 17.78
CA VAL A 58 7.16 44.77 16.95
C VAL A 58 6.38 45.99 16.48
N CYS A 59 5.16 45.81 15.95
CA CYS A 59 4.31 46.93 15.52
C CYS A 59 3.97 47.91 16.66
N LEU A 60 3.75 47.40 17.88
CA LEU A 60 3.48 48.24 19.05
C LEU A 60 4.73 48.95 19.58
N ALA A 61 5.92 48.40 19.35
CA ALA A 61 7.18 48.95 19.84
C ALA A 61 7.70 50.15 19.00
N GLU A 62 7.31 50.27 17.72
CA GLU A 62 7.81 51.33 16.83
C GLU A 62 7.13 52.72 17.02
N GLY A 63 6.27 52.87 18.03
CA GLY A 63 5.78 54.16 18.49
C GLY A 63 4.50 54.67 17.77
N PRO A 64 3.80 55.65 18.38
CA PRO A 64 2.44 56.06 17.99
C PRO A 64 2.37 56.97 16.75
N ASP A 65 3.50 57.44 16.21
CA ASP A 65 3.50 58.40 15.09
C ASP A 65 3.08 57.77 13.76
N ILE A 66 2.80 56.46 13.74
CA ILE A 66 2.27 55.77 12.56
C ILE A 66 0.97 55.03 12.88
N TYR A 67 -0.07 55.80 13.20
CA TYR A 67 -1.44 55.31 13.42
C TYR A 67 -1.98 54.44 12.29
N VAL A 68 -1.53 54.64 11.05
CA VAL A 68 -1.92 53.81 9.90
C VAL A 68 -1.30 52.42 9.99
N HIS A 69 -0.07 52.29 10.50
CA HIS A 69 0.59 50.99 10.69
C HIS A 69 0.02 50.23 11.89
N SER A 70 -0.39 50.92 12.96
CA SER A 70 -1.00 50.26 14.12
C SER A 70 -2.37 49.66 13.82
N ALA A 71 -3.22 50.35 13.05
CA ALA A 71 -4.51 49.84 12.61
C ALA A 71 -4.37 48.64 11.65
N MET A 72 -3.44 48.71 10.69
CA MET A 72 -3.12 47.58 9.82
C MET A 72 -2.58 46.38 10.60
N GLY A 73 -1.68 46.60 11.56
CA GLY A 73 -1.12 45.54 12.41
C GLY A 73 -2.19 44.86 13.29
N LEU A 74 -3.16 45.61 13.81
CA LEU A 74 -4.29 45.06 14.56
C LEU A 74 -5.25 44.25 13.68
N ALA A 75 -5.60 44.77 12.50
CA ALA A 75 -6.42 44.04 11.54
C ALA A 75 -5.74 42.74 11.08
N PHE A 76 -4.43 42.80 10.91
CA PHE A 76 -3.60 41.65 10.58
C PHE A 76 -3.60 40.58 11.68
N LEU A 77 -3.39 40.99 12.94
CA LEU A 77 -3.43 40.09 14.08
C LEU A 77 -4.79 39.40 14.16
N ALA A 78 -5.87 40.16 14.02
CA ALA A 78 -7.23 39.63 14.06
C ALA A 78 -7.45 38.60 12.95
N LEU A 79 -6.99 38.89 11.73
CA LEU A 79 -7.07 37.96 10.61
C LEU A 79 -6.22 36.71 10.85
N SER A 80 -4.96 36.85 11.24
CA SER A 80 -4.06 35.72 11.51
C SER A 80 -4.60 34.82 12.63
N LEU A 81 -5.14 35.42 13.69
CA LEU A 81 -5.72 34.69 14.83
C LEU A 81 -7.00 33.97 14.42
N ALA A 82 -7.89 34.62 13.66
CA ALA A 82 -9.07 33.98 13.08
C ALA A 82 -8.68 32.80 12.19
N MET A 83 -7.60 32.92 11.41
CA MET A 83 -7.11 31.87 10.54
C MET A 83 -6.45 30.70 11.29
N CYS A 84 -5.71 30.98 12.36
CA CYS A 84 -5.18 29.93 13.24
C CYS A 84 -6.32 29.16 13.90
N LEU A 85 -7.36 29.84 14.38
CA LEU A 85 -8.55 29.20 14.95
C LEU A 85 -9.30 28.36 13.91
N LEU A 86 -9.46 28.86 12.69
CA LEU A 86 -10.05 28.10 11.58
C LEU A 86 -9.20 26.87 11.25
N GLY A 87 -7.88 27.01 11.18
CA GLY A 87 -6.94 25.92 10.95
C GLY A 87 -7.02 24.82 12.01
N ILE A 88 -7.09 25.22 13.29
CA ILE A 88 -7.30 24.30 14.41
C ILE A 88 -8.65 23.59 14.27
N GLY A 89 -9.72 24.32 13.95
CA GLY A 89 -11.05 23.74 13.72
C GLY A 89 -11.05 22.71 12.58
N LEU A 90 -10.42 23.04 11.46
CA LEU A 90 -10.32 22.14 10.30
C LEU A 90 -9.41 20.93 10.56
N ALA A 91 -8.40 21.07 11.43
CA ALA A 91 -7.55 19.95 11.83
C ALA A 91 -8.29 18.91 12.68
N TRP A 92 -9.40 19.30 13.33
CA TRP A 92 -10.26 18.41 14.12
C TRP A 92 -11.29 17.64 13.29
N CYS A 93 -11.51 18.01 12.02
CA CYS A 93 -12.38 17.24 11.13
C CYS A 93 -11.80 15.84 10.89
N GLU A 94 -12.62 14.79 10.83
CA GLU A 94 -12.12 13.42 10.58
C GLU A 94 -11.71 13.19 9.11
N ASP A 95 -12.31 13.94 8.17
CA ASP A 95 -12.02 13.80 6.75
C ASP A 95 -10.65 14.40 6.38
N ALA A 96 -9.76 13.55 5.88
CA ALA A 96 -8.42 13.93 5.43
C ALA A 96 -8.44 15.01 4.34
N ARG A 97 -9.45 15.03 3.45
CA ARG A 97 -9.57 16.05 2.39
C ARG A 97 -9.86 17.43 2.96
N ILE A 98 -10.68 17.48 4.01
CA ILE A 98 -11.00 18.74 4.71
C ILE A 98 -9.75 19.24 5.45
N LYS A 99 -8.99 18.34 6.10
CA LYS A 99 -7.70 18.69 6.74
C LYS A 99 -6.70 19.26 5.73
N GLU A 100 -6.54 18.59 4.59
CA GLU A 100 -5.65 19.04 3.50
C GLU A 100 -6.06 20.42 2.99
N THR A 101 -7.33 20.59 2.63
CA THR A 101 -7.87 21.88 2.13
C THR A 101 -7.71 22.99 3.16
N GLY A 102 -8.01 22.69 4.43
CA GLY A 102 -7.82 23.63 5.53
C GLY A 102 -6.35 24.03 5.69
N SER A 103 -5.42 23.09 5.60
CA SER A 103 -4.00 23.39 5.65
C SER A 103 -3.53 24.28 4.49
N VAL A 104 -4.04 24.07 3.27
CA VAL A 104 -3.79 24.96 2.13
C VAL A 104 -4.26 26.37 2.43
N VAL A 105 -5.52 26.52 2.85
CA VAL A 105 -6.11 27.83 3.15
C VAL A 105 -5.31 28.57 4.23
N VAL A 106 -4.94 27.89 5.31
CA VAL A 106 -4.15 28.48 6.40
C VAL A 106 -2.78 28.91 5.90
N VAL A 107 -2.07 28.06 5.14
CA VAL A 107 -0.73 28.38 4.64
C VAL A 107 -0.77 29.51 3.61
N VAL A 108 -1.79 29.58 2.74
CA VAL A 108 -1.99 30.69 1.82
C VAL A 108 -2.18 32.00 2.58
N LEU A 109 -3.06 32.01 3.57
CA LEU A 109 -3.38 33.23 4.31
C LEU A 109 -2.23 33.67 5.22
N LEU A 110 -1.51 32.71 5.79
CA LEU A 110 -0.25 32.96 6.46
C LEU A 110 0.80 33.55 5.50
N SER A 111 0.89 33.05 4.27
CA SER A 111 1.81 33.57 3.26
C SER A 111 1.51 35.04 2.99
N VAL A 112 0.25 35.38 2.69
CA VAL A 112 -0.19 36.78 2.56
C VAL A 112 0.19 37.59 3.78
N GLY A 113 0.01 36.98 4.95
CA GLY A 113 0.30 37.59 6.23
C GLY A 113 1.77 38.05 6.32
N ILE A 114 2.67 37.09 6.28
CA ILE A 114 4.08 37.36 6.47
C ILE A 114 4.66 38.25 5.34
N LEU A 115 4.09 38.15 4.13
CA LEU A 115 4.46 39.03 3.01
C LEU A 115 4.08 40.49 3.26
N MET A 116 2.92 40.75 3.86
CA MET A 116 2.53 42.11 4.28
C MET A 116 3.50 42.68 5.32
N GLU A 117 3.87 41.90 6.33
CA GLU A 117 4.86 42.32 7.34
C GLU A 117 6.22 42.68 6.71
N SER A 118 6.68 41.87 5.75
CA SER A 118 7.93 42.14 5.05
C SER A 118 7.94 43.49 4.33
N SER A 119 6.76 44.02 3.97
CA SER A 119 6.61 45.31 3.29
C SER A 119 6.72 46.51 4.23
N CYS A 120 6.58 46.29 5.54
CA CYS A 120 6.63 47.34 6.57
C CYS A 120 8.06 47.71 7.00
N HIS A 121 9.08 46.89 6.76
CA HIS A 121 10.44 47.26 7.17
C HIS A 121 10.95 48.44 6.34
N ALA A 122 11.58 49.43 6.98
CA ALA A 122 12.15 50.59 6.27
C ALA A 122 13.37 50.24 5.40
N ASP A 123 14.17 49.23 5.79
CA ASP A 123 15.37 48.80 5.09
C ASP A 123 15.05 47.82 3.94
N VAL A 124 15.33 48.26 2.71
CA VAL A 124 15.20 47.49 1.45
C VAL A 124 15.83 46.10 1.55
N SER A 125 17.05 46.02 2.08
CA SER A 125 17.79 44.76 2.16
C SER A 125 17.11 43.77 3.09
N ARG A 126 16.54 44.28 4.19
CA ARG A 126 15.82 43.48 5.17
C ARG A 126 14.48 43.02 4.60
N ARG A 127 13.73 43.89 3.91
CA ARG A 127 12.48 43.54 3.20
C ARG A 127 12.69 42.38 2.25
N HIS A 128 13.64 42.50 1.31
CA HIS A 128 13.89 41.46 0.31
C HIS A 128 14.35 40.15 0.94
N ARG A 129 15.26 40.18 1.92
CA ARG A 129 15.72 38.95 2.59
C ARG A 129 14.59 38.24 3.32
N THR A 130 13.78 38.99 4.07
CA THR A 130 12.62 38.46 4.80
C THR A 130 11.62 37.86 3.81
N PHE A 131 11.26 38.59 2.74
CA PHE A 131 10.38 38.13 1.67
C PHE A 131 10.86 36.80 1.06
N PHE A 132 12.08 36.76 0.53
CA PHE A 132 12.59 35.57 -0.15
C PHE A 132 12.79 34.37 0.79
N THR A 133 13.27 34.60 2.01
CA THR A 133 13.51 33.53 2.98
C THR A 133 12.20 32.87 3.39
N ILE A 134 11.21 33.68 3.75
CA ILE A 134 9.90 33.19 4.17
C ILE A 134 9.22 32.52 2.99
N ARG A 135 9.30 33.12 1.80
CA ARG A 135 8.68 32.53 0.61
C ARG A 135 9.30 31.19 0.25
N ALA A 136 10.62 31.05 0.37
CA ALA A 136 11.29 29.76 0.18
C ALA A 136 10.81 28.71 1.18
N ILE A 137 10.66 29.07 2.46
CA ILE A 137 10.16 28.15 3.49
C ILE A 137 8.71 27.74 3.21
N LEU A 138 7.83 28.70 2.92
CA LEU A 138 6.41 28.44 2.65
C LEU A 138 6.19 27.68 1.34
N ASN A 139 7.03 27.89 0.33
CA ASN A 139 7.01 27.08 -0.89
C ASN A 139 7.65 25.69 -0.73
N LEU A 140 8.34 25.40 0.36
CA LEU A 140 8.71 24.02 0.69
C LEU A 140 7.61 23.33 1.50
N TRP A 141 6.58 24.05 1.91
CA TRP A 141 5.54 23.56 2.80
C TRP A 141 4.80 22.33 2.27
N PRO A 142 4.30 22.32 1.02
CA PRO A 142 3.65 21.13 0.48
C PRO A 142 4.55 19.88 0.45
N VAL A 143 5.86 20.07 0.27
CA VAL A 143 6.84 18.98 0.27
C VAL A 143 7.06 18.45 1.69
N ILE A 144 7.25 19.35 2.66
CA ILE A 144 7.46 19.01 4.07
C ILE A 144 6.24 18.28 4.64
N CYS A 145 5.04 18.76 4.30
CA CYS A 145 3.79 18.15 4.75
C CYS A 145 3.33 16.97 3.88
N GLN A 146 4.10 16.59 2.86
CA GLN A 146 3.75 15.50 1.94
C GLN A 146 2.32 15.63 1.39
N TRP A 147 1.95 16.85 0.99
CA TRP A 147 0.64 17.12 0.41
C TRP A 147 0.43 16.31 -0.87
N ARG A 148 -0.84 15.98 -1.13
CA ARG A 148 -1.22 15.44 -2.45
C ARG A 148 -1.00 16.50 -3.51
N LEU A 149 -0.81 16.03 -4.74
CA LEU A 149 -0.55 16.91 -5.88
C LEU A 149 -1.59 18.01 -6.04
N TRP A 150 -2.88 17.70 -5.90
CA TRP A 150 -3.95 18.68 -6.10
C TRP A 150 -3.85 19.87 -5.13
N PRO A 151 -3.85 19.65 -3.80
CA PRO A 151 -3.56 20.71 -2.82
C PRO A 151 -2.27 21.48 -3.12
N SER A 152 -1.18 20.78 -3.47
CA SER A 152 0.09 21.42 -3.81
C SER A 152 0.01 22.30 -5.06
N LEU A 153 -0.71 21.85 -6.09
CA LEU A 153 -0.94 22.61 -7.33
C LEU A 153 -1.81 23.82 -7.07
N ILE A 154 -2.90 23.66 -6.31
CA ILE A 154 -3.75 24.79 -5.91
C ILE A 154 -2.91 25.83 -5.16
N TYR A 155 -2.10 25.40 -4.20
CA TYR A 155 -1.19 26.28 -3.47
C TYR A 155 -0.19 26.99 -4.38
N GLY A 156 0.46 26.25 -5.29
CA GLY A 156 1.41 26.81 -6.26
C GLY A 156 0.75 27.84 -7.19
N VAL A 157 -0.42 27.50 -7.75
CA VAL A 157 -1.16 28.38 -8.67
C VAL A 157 -1.68 29.63 -7.96
N LEU A 158 -2.19 29.51 -6.72
CA LEU A 158 -2.63 30.67 -5.93
C LEU A 158 -1.45 31.51 -5.42
N GLY A 159 -0.29 30.89 -5.19
CA GLY A 159 0.90 31.56 -4.73
C GLY A 159 1.45 32.58 -5.73
N ILE A 160 1.43 32.27 -7.02
CA ILE A 160 1.95 33.15 -8.09
C ILE A 160 1.29 34.55 -8.13
N PRO A 161 -0.06 34.67 -8.21
CA PRO A 161 -0.71 35.98 -8.24
C PRO A 161 -0.53 36.72 -6.91
N ILE A 162 -0.48 36.02 -5.78
CA ILE A 162 -0.20 36.64 -4.47
C ILE A 162 1.19 37.27 -4.50
N ASP A 163 2.23 36.53 -4.89
CA ASP A 163 3.60 37.04 -4.97
C ASP A 163 3.70 38.23 -5.93
N THR A 164 3.03 38.14 -7.08
CA THR A 164 3.04 39.20 -8.09
C THR A 164 2.38 40.48 -7.56
N LEU A 165 1.24 40.35 -6.88
CA LEU A 165 0.53 41.48 -6.27
C LEU A 165 1.34 42.11 -5.14
N MET A 166 2.00 41.29 -4.32
CA MET A 166 2.85 41.78 -3.23
C MET A 166 4.04 42.57 -3.75
N ILE A 167 4.73 42.07 -4.77
CA ILE A 167 5.86 42.77 -5.37
C ILE A 167 5.40 44.06 -6.07
N ALA A 168 4.27 44.02 -6.77
CA ALA A 168 3.69 45.23 -7.37
C ALA A 168 3.36 46.27 -6.29
N ALA A 169 2.77 45.86 -5.17
CA ALA A 169 2.48 46.74 -4.04
C ALA A 169 3.77 47.31 -3.42
N GLN A 170 4.82 46.50 -3.25
CA GLN A 170 6.12 46.95 -2.75
C GLN A 170 6.78 47.97 -3.68
N ASN A 171 6.76 47.72 -5.00
CA ASN A 171 7.28 48.65 -6.00
C ASN A 171 6.52 49.98 -5.97
N MET A 172 5.18 49.95 -5.80
CA MET A 172 4.37 51.17 -5.69
C MET A 172 4.63 51.94 -4.38
N LEU A 173 4.82 51.24 -3.26
CA LEU A 173 5.04 51.84 -1.95
C LEU A 173 6.44 52.46 -1.80
N HIS A 174 7.46 51.79 -2.32
CA HIS A 174 8.87 52.16 -2.10
C HIS A 174 9.57 52.73 -3.35
N ASN A 175 8.86 52.81 -4.49
CA ASN A 175 9.39 53.26 -5.78
C ASN A 175 10.66 52.47 -6.19
N GLU A 176 10.59 51.15 -6.05
CA GLU A 176 11.68 50.22 -6.35
C GLU A 176 11.46 49.49 -7.68
N ASP A 177 12.53 49.35 -8.48
CA ASP A 177 12.52 48.56 -9.72
C ASP A 177 12.83 47.09 -9.43
N THR A 178 11.97 46.42 -8.68
CA THR A 178 12.13 44.98 -8.42
C THR A 178 11.79 44.18 -9.67
N SER A 179 12.70 43.31 -10.10
CA SER A 179 12.53 42.53 -11.33
C SER A 179 11.46 41.44 -11.19
N PHE A 180 10.29 41.67 -11.79
CA PHE A 180 9.22 40.66 -11.94
C PHE A 180 9.72 39.33 -12.55
N LEU A 181 10.75 39.40 -13.40
CA LEU A 181 11.35 38.21 -14.02
C LEU A 181 11.89 37.25 -12.97
N LEU A 182 12.51 37.76 -11.91
CA LEU A 182 13.09 36.93 -10.85
C LEU A 182 12.00 36.12 -10.14
N THR A 183 10.84 36.73 -9.87
CA THR A 183 9.68 36.07 -9.24
C THR A 183 9.12 34.96 -10.12
N ILE A 184 8.99 35.21 -11.42
CA ILE A 184 8.53 34.21 -12.39
C ILE A 184 9.50 33.03 -12.42
N VAL A 185 10.82 33.29 -12.45
CA VAL A 185 11.83 32.24 -12.41
C VAL A 185 11.75 31.43 -11.12
N PHE A 186 11.61 32.08 -9.96
CA PHE A 186 11.43 31.38 -8.68
C PHE A 186 10.16 30.53 -8.66
N ALA A 187 9.03 31.07 -9.13
CA ALA A 187 7.77 30.32 -9.20
C ALA A 187 7.91 29.06 -10.07
N ILE A 188 8.52 29.17 -11.25
CA ILE A 188 8.78 28.04 -12.14
C ILE A 188 9.69 27.01 -11.46
N MET A 189 10.76 27.45 -10.79
CA MET A 189 11.65 26.55 -10.05
C MET A 189 10.90 25.79 -8.96
N PHE A 190 10.06 26.47 -8.16
CA PHE A 190 9.27 25.82 -7.12
C PHE A 190 8.29 24.81 -7.69
N VAL A 191 7.56 25.17 -8.76
CA VAL A 191 6.69 24.23 -9.49
C VAL A 191 7.48 22.99 -9.93
N GLY A 192 8.66 23.17 -10.51
CA GLY A 192 9.55 22.06 -10.87
C GLY A 192 9.93 21.18 -9.67
N THR A 193 10.33 21.78 -8.55
CA THR A 193 10.67 21.03 -7.33
C THR A 193 9.47 20.28 -6.75
N TYR A 194 8.26 20.83 -6.85
CA TYR A 194 7.04 20.15 -6.42
C TYR A 194 6.76 18.91 -7.27
N PHE A 195 6.86 19.03 -8.59
CA PHE A 195 6.68 17.89 -9.47
C PHE A 195 7.71 16.79 -9.17
N GLN A 196 8.97 17.15 -8.96
CA GLN A 196 10.02 16.18 -8.63
C GLN A 196 9.79 15.52 -7.26
N ALA A 197 9.45 16.30 -6.23
CA ALA A 197 9.16 15.77 -4.91
C ALA A 197 7.92 14.88 -4.91
N SER A 198 6.86 15.29 -5.60
CA SER A 198 5.62 14.52 -5.73
C SER A 198 5.85 13.21 -6.47
N ALA A 199 6.61 13.22 -7.57
CA ALA A 199 6.99 12.01 -8.29
C ALA A 199 7.80 11.04 -7.41
N ARG A 200 8.75 11.55 -6.62
CA ARG A 200 9.54 10.74 -5.69
C ARG A 200 8.67 10.11 -4.60
N THR A 201 7.78 10.89 -3.99
CA THR A 201 6.87 10.38 -2.95
C THR A 201 5.92 9.34 -3.51
N MET A 202 5.43 9.54 -4.74
CA MET A 202 4.59 8.54 -5.41
C MET A 202 5.35 7.24 -5.67
N GLY A 203 6.62 7.31 -6.09
CA GLY A 203 7.45 6.12 -6.27
C GLY A 203 7.68 5.36 -4.96
N LEU A 204 7.94 6.09 -3.85
CA LEU A 204 8.03 5.46 -2.53
C LEU A 204 6.72 4.81 -2.12
N TYR A 205 5.60 5.49 -2.38
CA TYR A 205 4.27 4.98 -2.07
C TYR A 205 3.94 3.71 -2.86
N SER A 206 4.22 3.67 -4.17
CA SER A 206 3.98 2.48 -4.98
C SER A 206 4.81 1.29 -4.49
N THR A 207 6.08 1.52 -4.13
CA THR A 207 6.92 0.46 -3.55
C THR A 207 6.38 -0.01 -2.20
N GLU A 208 5.87 0.88 -1.35
CA GLU A 208 5.24 0.48 -0.08
C GLU A 208 3.96 -0.33 -0.31
N GLN A 209 3.15 0.06 -1.29
CA GLN A 209 1.94 -0.68 -1.69
C GLN A 209 2.28 -2.07 -2.21
N GLU A 210 3.29 -2.18 -3.08
CA GLU A 210 3.78 -3.46 -3.61
C GLU A 210 4.25 -4.35 -2.46
N LEU A 211 5.12 -3.83 -1.58
CA LEU A 211 5.58 -4.57 -0.40
C LEU A 211 4.43 -5.00 0.53
N ARG A 212 3.39 -4.17 0.68
CA ARG A 212 2.21 -4.54 1.47
C ARG A 212 1.45 -5.68 0.79
N SER A 213 1.25 -5.62 -0.52
CA SER A 213 0.56 -6.68 -1.28
C SER A 213 1.35 -7.99 -1.27
N GLU A 214 2.68 -7.93 -1.42
CA GLU A 214 3.56 -9.08 -1.28
C GLU A 214 3.48 -9.67 0.12
N LYS A 215 3.51 -8.81 1.16
CA LYS A 215 3.36 -9.25 2.54
C LYS A 215 2.04 -9.98 2.77
N GLU A 216 0.93 -9.40 2.30
CA GLU A 216 -0.41 -10.00 2.40
C GLU A 216 -0.51 -11.31 1.63
N ALA A 217 0.08 -11.39 0.43
CA ALA A 217 0.15 -12.61 -0.36
C ALA A 217 0.99 -13.70 0.34
N PHE A 218 2.14 -13.35 0.92
CA PHE A 218 2.97 -14.29 1.69
C PHE A 218 2.26 -14.77 2.96
N GLU A 219 1.54 -13.89 3.65
CA GLU A 219 0.73 -14.27 4.81
C GLU A 219 -0.42 -15.19 4.40
N GLY A 220 -1.05 -14.95 3.25
CA GLY A 220 -2.05 -15.84 2.66
C GLY A 220 -1.48 -17.22 2.30
N LEU A 221 -0.31 -17.26 1.65
CA LEU A 221 0.39 -18.52 1.33
C LEU A 221 0.74 -19.31 2.58
N LEU A 222 1.27 -18.65 3.62
CA LEU A 222 1.57 -19.30 4.89
C LEU A 222 0.30 -19.81 5.58
N ALA A 223 -0.79 -19.05 5.56
CA ALA A 223 -2.07 -19.48 6.11
C ALA A 223 -2.72 -20.65 5.33
N MET A 224 -2.30 -20.92 4.09
CA MET A 224 -2.71 -22.09 3.32
C MET A 224 -1.82 -23.32 3.58
N LEU A 225 -0.53 -23.11 3.85
CA LEU A 225 0.44 -24.20 4.06
C LEU A 225 0.58 -24.62 5.53
N CYS A 226 0.28 -23.72 6.45
CA CYS A 226 0.40 -23.90 7.89
C CYS A 226 -0.98 -23.89 8.54
N ASP A 227 -1.15 -24.72 9.56
CA ASP A 227 -2.37 -24.77 10.36
C ASP A 227 -2.50 -23.51 11.23
N ALA A 228 -1.39 -22.91 11.63
CA ALA A 228 -1.35 -21.67 12.41
C ALA A 228 -0.14 -20.79 12.05
N VAL A 229 -0.26 -19.48 12.29
CA VAL A 229 0.81 -18.50 12.08
C VAL A 229 0.96 -17.58 13.29
N ALA A 230 2.21 -17.35 13.71
CA ALA A 230 2.56 -16.44 14.80
C ALA A 230 3.76 -15.55 14.45
N CYS A 231 3.82 -14.37 15.06
CA CYS A 231 4.95 -13.46 15.00
C CYS A 231 5.71 -13.50 16.33
N ILE A 232 6.98 -13.85 16.31
CA ILE A 232 7.86 -14.00 17.47
C ILE A 232 8.77 -12.78 17.57
N GLY A 233 9.03 -12.33 18.80
CA GLY A 233 9.89 -11.20 19.12
C GLY A 233 11.36 -11.46 18.80
N PRO A 234 12.20 -10.42 18.90
CA PRO A 234 13.64 -10.53 18.67
C PRO A 234 14.37 -11.38 19.73
N ASP A 235 13.70 -11.71 20.83
CA ASP A 235 14.14 -12.63 21.87
C ASP A 235 13.92 -14.11 21.52
N TRP A 236 13.30 -14.38 20.36
CA TRP A 236 13.01 -15.71 19.81
C TRP A 236 12.02 -16.54 20.63
N ASP A 237 11.39 -15.93 21.62
CA ASP A 237 10.53 -16.65 22.56
C ASP A 237 9.19 -15.95 22.76
N THR A 238 9.15 -14.63 22.91
CA THR A 238 7.90 -13.90 23.11
C THR A 238 7.06 -13.86 21.83
N ILE A 239 5.85 -14.41 21.86
CA ILE A 239 4.89 -14.31 20.76
C ILE A 239 4.28 -12.90 20.78
N LEU A 240 4.65 -12.05 19.81
CA LEU A 240 4.13 -10.68 19.69
C LEU A 240 2.70 -10.64 19.15
N GLN A 241 2.36 -11.58 18.27
CA GLN A 241 1.05 -11.68 17.65
C GLN A 241 0.77 -13.15 17.32
N SER A 242 -0.39 -13.66 17.71
CA SER A 242 -0.89 -14.98 17.32
C SER A 242 -2.16 -14.84 16.47
N ASP A 243 -2.36 -15.75 15.52
CA ASP A 243 -3.66 -15.91 14.87
C ASP A 243 -4.61 -16.74 15.75
N CYS A 244 -5.91 -16.73 15.41
CA CYS A 244 -6.91 -17.50 16.16
C CYS A 244 -6.71 -19.02 16.05
N ARG A 245 -5.99 -19.48 15.03
CA ARG A 245 -5.71 -20.91 14.81
C ARG A 245 -4.61 -21.39 15.75
N MET A 246 -3.58 -20.59 15.99
CA MET A 246 -2.56 -20.83 17.01
C MET A 246 -3.20 -20.91 18.39
N ASP A 247 -4.06 -19.95 18.71
CA ASP A 247 -4.78 -19.93 19.99
C ASP A 247 -5.70 -21.16 20.15
N SER A 248 -6.24 -21.69 19.04
CA SER A 248 -7.03 -22.92 19.03
C SER A 248 -6.14 -24.17 19.19
N LEU A 249 -4.97 -24.19 18.54
CA LEU A 249 -3.99 -25.28 18.63
C LEU A 249 -3.43 -25.42 20.05
N THR A 250 -3.22 -24.30 20.75
CA THR A 250 -2.71 -24.29 22.13
C THR A 250 -3.80 -24.23 23.20
N GLY A 251 -5.07 -24.13 22.82
CA GLY A 251 -6.20 -24.01 23.75
C GLY A 251 -6.27 -22.70 24.55
N GLN A 252 -5.40 -21.73 24.27
CA GLN A 252 -5.31 -20.46 25.00
C GLN A 252 -4.71 -19.35 24.14
N SER A 253 -5.04 -18.10 24.45
CA SER A 253 -4.41 -16.97 23.72
C SER A 253 -2.91 -16.93 23.95
N MET A 254 -2.14 -16.93 22.85
CA MET A 254 -0.68 -17.00 22.87
C MET A 254 0.01 -15.63 22.76
N THR A 255 -0.72 -14.57 22.43
CA THR A 255 -0.14 -13.22 22.35
C THR A 255 0.43 -12.78 23.71
N GLY A 256 1.70 -12.41 23.72
CA GLY A 256 2.48 -12.05 24.91
C GLY A 256 3.05 -13.23 25.71
N LYS A 257 2.81 -14.47 25.30
CA LYS A 257 3.35 -15.68 25.95
C LYS A 257 4.65 -16.15 25.31
N LEU A 258 5.34 -17.04 26.01
CA LEU A 258 6.60 -17.63 25.56
C LEU A 258 6.34 -18.88 24.71
N LEU A 259 6.97 -18.98 23.55
CA LEU A 259 6.95 -20.16 22.68
C LEU A 259 7.56 -21.38 23.38
N SER A 260 8.59 -21.16 24.19
CA SER A 260 9.28 -22.17 25.00
C SER A 260 8.38 -22.87 26.01
N SER A 261 7.26 -22.24 26.39
CA SER A 261 6.24 -22.87 27.24
C SER A 261 5.45 -23.96 26.52
N CYS A 262 5.42 -23.93 25.18
CA CYS A 262 4.79 -24.93 24.34
C CYS A 262 5.74 -26.06 23.91
N LEU A 263 7.05 -25.95 24.17
CA LEU A 263 8.04 -26.96 23.79
C LEU A 263 8.24 -27.97 24.94
N ALA A 264 8.31 -29.26 24.58
CA ALA A 264 8.26 -30.38 25.53
C ALA A 264 9.40 -30.39 26.57
N ASP A 265 10.63 -30.11 26.14
CA ASP A 265 11.83 -30.20 26.97
C ASP A 265 12.86 -29.10 26.66
N ASP A 266 13.90 -29.04 27.49
CA ASP A 266 14.98 -28.05 27.34
C ASP A 266 15.88 -28.31 26.11
N GLU A 267 15.89 -29.54 25.59
CA GLU A 267 16.62 -29.89 24.38
C GLU A 267 15.93 -29.30 23.14
N GLU A 268 14.61 -29.43 23.01
CA GLU A 268 13.79 -28.81 21.96
C GLU A 268 13.85 -27.28 22.03
N ARG A 269 13.88 -26.69 23.24
CA ARG A 269 14.09 -25.24 23.40
C ARG A 269 15.44 -24.79 22.86
N THR A 270 16.50 -25.57 23.10
CA THR A 270 17.84 -25.28 22.58
C THR A 270 17.87 -25.40 21.06
N ARG A 271 17.27 -26.46 20.50
CA ARG A 271 17.13 -26.64 19.05
C ARG A 271 16.31 -25.53 18.39
N ALA A 272 15.24 -25.08 19.03
CA ALA A 272 14.45 -23.94 18.56
C ALA A 272 15.30 -22.67 18.48
N ARG A 273 16.06 -22.35 19.54
CA ARG A 273 16.96 -21.20 19.55
C ARG A 273 18.02 -21.26 18.43
N ASP A 274 18.59 -22.44 18.18
CA ASP A 274 19.56 -22.64 17.09
C ASP A 274 18.90 -22.46 15.71
N ALA A 275 17.66 -22.92 15.55
CA ALA A 275 16.88 -22.74 14.34
C ALA A 275 16.52 -21.27 14.10
N PHE A 276 16.12 -20.51 15.13
CA PHE A 276 15.90 -19.06 15.03
C PHE A 276 17.18 -18.30 14.69
N THR A 277 18.31 -18.69 15.29
CA THR A 277 19.62 -18.10 14.96
C THR A 277 19.98 -18.36 13.50
N SER A 278 19.73 -19.58 13.01
CA SER A 278 19.92 -19.94 11.61
C SER A 278 18.95 -19.20 10.67
N ALA A 279 17.73 -18.96 11.13
CA ALA A 279 16.67 -18.25 10.41
C ALA A 279 17.05 -16.83 10.00
N ILE A 280 18.00 -16.21 10.72
CA ILE A 280 18.52 -14.86 10.42
C ILE A 280 19.18 -14.84 9.03
N ALA A 281 19.91 -15.90 8.67
CA ALA A 281 20.62 -16.00 7.41
C ALA A 281 19.76 -16.58 6.28
N ARG A 282 18.88 -17.54 6.60
CA ARG A 282 18.04 -18.26 5.63
C ARG A 282 16.81 -18.85 6.32
N PRO A 283 15.66 -19.01 5.64
CA PRO A 283 14.51 -19.71 6.22
C PRO A 283 14.90 -21.08 6.80
N ALA A 284 14.34 -21.42 7.97
CA ALA A 284 14.61 -22.67 8.67
C ALA A 284 13.33 -23.49 8.85
N LEU A 285 13.47 -24.81 8.74
CA LEU A 285 12.42 -25.78 9.06
C LEU A 285 12.87 -26.56 10.29
N LEU A 286 12.05 -26.58 11.34
CA LEU A 286 12.32 -27.32 12.56
C LEU A 286 11.16 -28.26 12.90
N PRO A 287 11.32 -29.57 12.67
CA PRO A 287 10.43 -30.57 13.23
C PRO A 287 10.61 -30.62 14.75
N THR A 288 9.52 -30.44 15.50
CA THR A 288 9.52 -30.43 16.96
C THR A 288 8.22 -31.02 17.51
N THR A 289 8.10 -31.10 18.83
CA THR A 289 6.89 -31.58 19.51
C THR A 289 6.37 -30.49 20.43
N PHE A 290 5.13 -30.07 20.19
CA PHE A 290 4.40 -29.18 21.08
C PHE A 290 3.77 -29.97 22.22
N THR A 291 3.85 -29.43 23.43
CA THR A 291 3.13 -29.92 24.61
C THR A 291 2.11 -28.89 25.05
N VAL A 292 0.83 -29.25 24.94
CA VAL A 292 -0.30 -28.40 25.32
C VAL A 292 -1.16 -29.22 26.28
N ASP A 293 -1.36 -28.73 27.51
CA ASP A 293 -2.16 -29.39 28.55
C ASP A 293 -1.79 -30.86 28.82
N GLY A 294 -0.50 -31.20 28.62
CA GLY A 294 0.02 -32.55 28.80
C GLY A 294 -0.14 -33.48 27.58
N GLU A 295 -0.82 -33.03 26.53
CA GLU A 295 -0.86 -33.72 25.24
C GLU A 295 0.31 -33.25 24.36
N SER A 296 0.98 -34.20 23.72
CA SER A 296 2.10 -33.95 22.81
C SER A 296 1.67 -34.06 21.35
N SER A 297 1.82 -33.01 20.55
CA SER A 297 1.58 -33.06 19.10
C SER A 297 2.86 -32.74 18.32
N LYS A 298 3.14 -33.53 17.28
CA LYS A 298 4.30 -33.32 16.40
C LYS A 298 3.97 -32.20 15.42
N VAL A 299 4.84 -31.20 15.34
CA VAL A 299 4.65 -30.05 14.46
C VAL A 299 5.93 -29.73 13.70
N ASP A 300 5.75 -29.20 12.49
CA ASP A 300 6.81 -28.58 11.71
C ASP A 300 6.74 -27.06 11.87
N LEU A 301 7.84 -26.46 12.31
CA LEU A 301 7.99 -25.02 12.43
C LEU A 301 8.71 -24.44 11.21
N PHE A 302 8.03 -23.59 10.46
CA PHE A 302 8.58 -22.80 9.37
C PHE A 302 8.98 -21.42 9.91
N ILE A 303 10.29 -21.17 10.03
CA ILE A 303 10.83 -19.96 10.65
C ILE A 303 11.42 -19.04 9.59
N VAL A 304 10.90 -17.82 9.49
CA VAL A 304 11.36 -16.79 8.56
C VAL A 304 11.70 -15.52 9.33
N HIS A 305 12.95 -15.06 9.26
CA HIS A 305 13.34 -13.79 9.87
C HIS A 305 12.78 -12.59 9.08
N ARG A 306 12.16 -11.65 9.79
CA ARG A 306 11.70 -10.36 9.29
C ARG A 306 12.40 -9.24 10.07
N LYS A 307 12.44 -8.01 9.55
CA LYS A 307 13.15 -6.89 10.20
C LYS A 307 12.58 -6.63 11.61
N GLY A 308 13.27 -7.14 12.64
CA GLY A 308 12.93 -6.96 14.06
C GLY A 308 12.04 -8.04 14.68
N CYS A 309 11.66 -9.08 13.95
CA CYS A 309 10.83 -10.19 14.45
C CYS A 309 10.99 -11.46 13.60
N PHE A 310 10.39 -12.56 14.00
CA PHE A 310 10.35 -13.80 13.22
C PHE A 310 8.91 -14.17 12.91
N LEU A 311 8.65 -14.58 11.68
CA LEU A 311 7.38 -15.18 11.30
C LEU A 311 7.51 -16.70 11.46
N LEU A 312 6.59 -17.27 12.22
CA LEU A 312 6.53 -18.69 12.55
C LEU A 312 5.27 -19.29 11.94
N GLY A 313 5.41 -20.12 10.92
CA GLY A 313 4.36 -21.00 10.42
C GLY A 313 4.41 -22.33 11.16
N ILE A 314 3.27 -22.84 11.60
CA ILE A 314 3.16 -24.09 12.37
C ILE A 314 2.26 -25.03 11.58
N ARG A 315 2.79 -26.20 11.24
CA ARG A 315 2.05 -27.26 10.57
C ARG A 315 2.01 -28.50 11.44
N GLU A 316 0.83 -28.95 11.82
CA GLU A 316 0.66 -30.19 12.56
C GLU A 316 0.96 -31.39 11.66
N VAL A 317 1.91 -32.22 12.08
CA VAL A 317 2.25 -33.46 11.37
C VAL A 317 1.24 -34.52 11.80
N SER A 318 0.02 -34.42 11.29
CA SER A 318 -1.01 -35.40 11.61
C SER A 318 -0.70 -36.71 10.87
N GLU A 319 -0.33 -37.77 11.62
CA GLU A 319 -0.21 -39.15 11.09
C GLU A 319 -1.50 -39.64 10.41
N ARG A 320 -2.63 -38.94 10.62
CA ARG A 320 -3.94 -39.27 10.04
C ARG A 320 -3.96 -39.17 8.50
N LEU A 321 -3.19 -38.27 7.88
CA LEU A 321 -3.13 -38.22 6.42
C LEU A 321 -2.43 -39.45 5.82
N ALA A 322 -1.41 -40.00 6.49
CA ALA A 322 -0.74 -41.22 6.04
C ALA A 322 -1.64 -42.46 6.16
N ARG A 323 -2.48 -42.54 7.19
CA ARG A 323 -3.44 -43.66 7.35
C ARG A 323 -4.62 -43.58 6.37
N ASN A 324 -5.08 -42.38 6.02
CA ASN A 324 -6.17 -42.24 5.05
C ASN A 324 -5.71 -42.41 3.59
N ALA A 325 -4.44 -42.08 3.27
CA ALA A 325 -3.87 -42.37 1.96
C ALA A 325 -3.67 -43.87 1.72
N THR A 326 -3.34 -44.64 2.75
CA THR A 326 -3.13 -46.10 2.64
C THR A 326 -4.40 -46.94 2.83
N ALA A 327 -5.43 -46.43 3.52
CA ALA A 327 -6.70 -47.14 3.70
C ALA A 327 -7.72 -46.91 2.57
N GLY A 328 -7.44 -46.05 1.59
CA GLY A 328 -8.38 -45.60 0.56
C GLY A 328 -8.27 -46.27 -0.82
N MET A 329 -7.26 -47.09 -1.10
CA MET A 329 -7.10 -47.78 -2.40
C MET A 329 -7.65 -49.21 -2.38
N ALA A 330 -8.88 -49.40 -1.90
CA ALA A 330 -9.65 -50.56 -2.35
C ALA A 330 -10.18 -50.26 -3.76
N PRO A 331 -10.06 -51.17 -4.74
CA PRO A 331 -10.59 -50.93 -6.08
C PRO A 331 -12.09 -50.68 -5.99
N ILE A 332 -12.53 -49.52 -6.47
CA ILE A 332 -13.95 -49.18 -6.57
C ILE A 332 -14.59 -50.19 -7.52
N GLN A 333 -15.30 -51.18 -6.96
CA GLN A 333 -16.25 -51.97 -7.74
C GLN A 333 -17.44 -51.06 -8.03
N LEU A 334 -17.53 -50.59 -9.27
CA LEU A 334 -18.69 -49.87 -9.79
C LEU A 334 -19.93 -50.79 -9.69
N PRO A 335 -20.95 -50.45 -8.89
CA PRO A 335 -22.25 -51.09 -9.01
C PRO A 335 -22.89 -50.50 -10.26
N GLY A 336 -23.12 -51.35 -11.27
CA GLY A 336 -23.88 -50.95 -12.44
C GLY A 336 -25.35 -50.72 -12.07
N GLU A 337 -25.75 -49.47 -11.91
CA GLU A 337 -27.07 -48.94 -12.31
C GLU A 337 -27.10 -47.42 -12.08
N SER A 338 -27.17 -46.64 -13.16
CA SER A 338 -27.28 -45.20 -13.11
C SER A 338 -28.71 -44.79 -12.74
N VAL A 339 -28.91 -44.37 -11.48
CA VAL A 339 -30.12 -43.63 -11.08
C VAL A 339 -29.84 -42.15 -11.31
N PHE A 340 -30.48 -41.59 -12.34
CA PHE A 340 -30.55 -40.15 -12.55
C PHE A 340 -31.40 -39.52 -11.44
N VAL A 341 -30.84 -38.50 -10.76
CA VAL A 341 -31.57 -37.62 -9.85
C VAL A 341 -31.74 -36.29 -10.58
N ASP A 342 -32.99 -35.87 -10.75
CA ASP A 342 -33.37 -34.58 -11.35
C ASP A 342 -32.88 -33.41 -10.46
N ASP A 343 -32.22 -32.44 -11.10
CA ASP A 343 -31.45 -31.36 -10.48
C ASP A 343 -32.25 -30.04 -10.33
N ASP A 344 -33.58 -30.14 -10.22
CA ASP A 344 -34.49 -28.99 -10.36
C ASP A 344 -34.80 -28.23 -9.05
N GLN A 345 -34.05 -28.45 -7.94
CA GLN A 345 -34.30 -27.71 -6.69
C GLN A 345 -33.03 -27.31 -5.91
N VAL A 346 -32.25 -26.37 -6.43
CA VAL A 346 -31.34 -25.55 -5.59
C VAL A 346 -31.37 -24.09 -6.07
N SER A 347 -32.42 -23.36 -5.71
CA SER A 347 -32.50 -21.91 -5.83
C SER A 347 -32.42 -21.26 -4.45
N ASP A 348 -31.20 -21.04 -3.96
CA ASP A 348 -30.79 -19.89 -3.11
C ASP A 348 -29.40 -20.18 -2.50
N ILE A 349 -28.35 -19.86 -3.25
CA ILE A 349 -27.02 -19.65 -2.67
C ILE A 349 -26.65 -18.21 -2.98
N SER A 350 -26.86 -17.36 -1.97
CA SER A 350 -26.37 -15.99 -1.90
C SER A 350 -24.91 -15.90 -2.36
N GLU A 351 -24.69 -15.12 -3.42
CA GLU A 351 -23.39 -14.78 -3.96
C GLU A 351 -22.51 -14.16 -2.86
N ARG A 352 -21.55 -14.93 -2.35
CA ARG A 352 -20.43 -14.36 -1.59
C ARG A 352 -19.51 -13.64 -2.59
N PRO A 353 -19.10 -12.40 -2.32
CA PRO A 353 -18.19 -11.70 -3.19
C PRO A 353 -16.85 -12.44 -3.26
N MET A 354 -16.39 -12.67 -4.49
CA MET A 354 -15.11 -13.27 -4.81
C MET A 354 -13.98 -12.48 -4.12
N SER A 355 -13.00 -13.18 -3.56
CA SER A 355 -11.84 -12.58 -2.88
C SER A 355 -11.15 -11.56 -3.78
N MET A 356 -11.00 -10.34 -3.29
CA MET A 356 -10.54 -9.12 -3.98
C MET A 356 -9.08 -9.16 -4.50
N THR A 357 -8.39 -10.29 -4.38
CA THR A 357 -6.94 -10.44 -4.59
C THR A 357 -6.55 -10.76 -6.03
N THR A 358 -7.33 -11.56 -6.77
CA THR A 358 -6.93 -12.04 -8.11
C THR A 358 -7.10 -10.98 -9.20
N GLU A 359 -8.17 -10.16 -9.14
CA GLU A 359 -8.41 -9.10 -10.12
C GLU A 359 -7.33 -8.00 -10.08
N HIS A 360 -6.81 -7.69 -8.90
CA HIS A 360 -5.78 -6.66 -8.73
C HIS A 360 -4.42 -7.07 -9.32
N ILE A 361 -4.07 -8.36 -9.26
CA ILE A 361 -2.84 -8.90 -9.88
C ILE A 361 -2.95 -8.89 -11.40
N LEU A 362 -4.14 -9.13 -11.96
CA LEU A 362 -4.36 -9.08 -13.40
C LEU A 362 -4.42 -7.62 -13.92
N ALA A 363 -4.90 -6.67 -13.12
CA ALA A 363 -4.99 -5.26 -13.49
C ALA A 363 -3.64 -4.51 -13.49
N SER A 364 -2.60 -5.06 -12.85
CA SER A 364 -1.27 -4.42 -12.76
C SER A 364 -0.42 -4.57 -14.03
N GLY A 365 -0.95 -5.20 -15.09
CA GLY A 365 -0.20 -5.48 -16.31
C GLY A 365 0.85 -6.59 -16.14
N PHE A 366 0.79 -7.31 -15.01
CA PHE A 366 1.64 -8.46 -14.77
C PHE A 366 1.31 -9.56 -15.78
N ASN A 367 2.25 -9.88 -16.66
CA ASN A 367 2.07 -10.91 -17.66
C ASN A 367 2.21 -12.29 -16.99
N VAL A 368 1.11 -12.75 -16.39
CA VAL A 368 1.00 -14.05 -15.72
C VAL A 368 1.42 -15.20 -16.65
N THR A 369 1.21 -15.09 -17.97
CA THR A 369 1.66 -16.13 -18.90
C THR A 369 3.18 -16.22 -19.02
N HIS A 370 3.88 -15.09 -18.98
CA HIS A 370 5.34 -15.07 -19.00
C HIS A 370 5.94 -15.61 -17.69
N LEU A 371 5.39 -15.23 -16.53
CA LEU A 371 5.79 -15.84 -15.26
C LEU A 371 5.46 -17.34 -15.25
N GLY A 372 4.28 -17.69 -15.78
CA GLY A 372 3.77 -19.02 -16.12
C GLY A 372 4.81 -19.95 -16.71
N ALA A 373 5.31 -19.53 -17.86
CA ALA A 373 6.32 -20.26 -18.62
C ALA A 373 7.68 -20.28 -17.88
N ARG A 374 8.08 -19.16 -17.26
CA ARG A 374 9.39 -19.06 -16.59
C ARG A 374 9.53 -19.95 -15.36
N GLU A 375 8.47 -20.04 -14.55
CA GLU A 375 8.48 -20.86 -13.31
C GLU A 375 7.86 -22.26 -13.54
N HIS A 376 7.64 -22.65 -14.80
CA HIS A 376 7.18 -24.00 -15.19
C HIS A 376 5.84 -24.44 -14.58
N TRP A 377 4.90 -23.50 -14.39
CA TRP A 377 3.54 -23.75 -13.89
C TRP A 377 2.49 -23.67 -15.00
N LEU A 378 2.83 -23.05 -16.14
CA LEU A 378 2.11 -23.26 -17.39
C LEU A 378 2.72 -24.43 -18.14
N ILE A 379 1.85 -25.35 -18.54
CA ILE A 379 2.19 -26.54 -19.32
C ILE A 379 1.72 -26.32 -20.75
N GLU A 380 2.56 -26.68 -21.71
CA GLU A 380 2.17 -26.69 -23.12
C GLU A 380 1.23 -27.87 -23.35
N GLU A 381 0.19 -27.66 -24.14
CA GLU A 381 -0.78 -28.71 -24.49
C GLU A 381 -0.09 -29.92 -25.15
N SER A 382 1.02 -29.70 -25.87
CA SER A 382 1.84 -30.75 -26.47
C SER A 382 2.56 -31.65 -25.47
N ASP A 383 2.74 -31.21 -24.22
CA ASP A 383 3.35 -32.03 -23.17
C ASP A 383 2.33 -32.96 -22.49
N LEU A 384 1.05 -32.75 -22.79
CA LEU A 384 -0.06 -33.58 -22.32
C LEU A 384 -0.49 -34.52 -23.44
N SER A 385 -0.74 -35.77 -23.08
CA SER A 385 -1.41 -36.74 -23.94
C SER A 385 -2.60 -37.30 -23.20
N TRP A 386 -3.81 -37.05 -23.69
CA TRP A 386 -5.04 -37.57 -23.11
C TRP A 386 -5.90 -38.24 -24.17
N ASP A 387 -6.78 -39.12 -23.71
CA ASP A 387 -7.81 -39.77 -24.52
C ASP A 387 -9.16 -39.16 -24.13
N ASP A 388 -9.93 -38.66 -25.10
CA ASP A 388 -11.25 -38.05 -24.87
C ASP A 388 -12.25 -39.03 -24.24
N SER A 389 -11.96 -40.33 -24.30
CA SER A 389 -12.77 -41.37 -23.66
C SER A 389 -12.48 -41.56 -22.16
N ASP A 390 -11.37 -41.03 -21.63
CA ASP A 390 -10.95 -41.20 -20.23
C ASP A 390 -11.48 -40.10 -19.30
N VAL A 391 -12.79 -39.86 -19.34
CA VAL A 391 -13.44 -38.88 -18.46
C VAL A 391 -13.58 -39.46 -17.06
N LEU A 392 -12.84 -38.91 -16.12
CA LEU A 392 -12.86 -39.29 -14.69
C LEU A 392 -14.08 -38.70 -13.95
N GLY A 393 -14.62 -37.58 -14.44
CA GLY A 393 -15.86 -37.01 -13.92
C GLY A 393 -16.26 -35.70 -14.57
N SER A 394 -17.55 -35.36 -14.55
CA SER A 394 -18.08 -34.10 -15.09
C SER A 394 -19.00 -33.42 -14.08
N GLY A 395 -18.92 -32.10 -13.96
CA GLY A 395 -19.81 -31.31 -13.11
C GLY A 395 -20.04 -29.90 -13.66
N GLY A 396 -20.77 -29.06 -12.91
CA GLY A 396 -21.13 -27.70 -13.34
C GLY A 396 -19.93 -26.76 -13.61
N PHE A 397 -18.74 -27.11 -13.11
CA PHE A 397 -17.51 -26.33 -13.29
C PHE A 397 -16.56 -26.87 -14.35
N GLY A 398 -16.93 -27.92 -15.09
CA GLY A 398 -16.10 -28.51 -16.14
C GLY A 398 -16.06 -30.03 -16.14
N VAL A 399 -15.11 -30.57 -16.90
CA VAL A 399 -14.83 -32.00 -17.06
C VAL A 399 -13.44 -32.28 -16.50
N VAL A 400 -13.28 -33.41 -15.82
CA VAL A 400 -11.99 -33.94 -15.38
C VAL A 400 -11.71 -35.19 -16.21
N ALA A 401 -10.59 -35.20 -16.93
CA ALA A 401 -10.14 -36.32 -17.74
C ALA A 401 -8.77 -36.82 -17.26
N GLY A 402 -8.49 -38.11 -17.47
CA GLY A 402 -7.16 -38.67 -17.30
C GLY A 402 -6.24 -38.23 -18.43
N ALA A 403 -5.00 -37.88 -18.11
CA ALA A 403 -3.96 -37.52 -19.08
C ALA A 403 -2.60 -38.06 -18.63
N HIS A 404 -1.64 -38.08 -19.54
CA HIS A 404 -0.24 -38.33 -19.23
C HIS A 404 0.57 -37.06 -19.47
N PHE A 405 1.29 -36.61 -18.44
CA PHE A 405 2.25 -35.53 -18.49
C PHE A 405 3.66 -36.12 -18.34
N HIS A 406 4.46 -36.07 -19.41
CA HIS A 406 5.78 -36.75 -19.48
C HIS A 406 5.77 -38.21 -18.97
N GLY A 407 4.72 -38.95 -19.29
CA GLY A 407 4.55 -40.36 -18.91
C GLY A 407 3.98 -40.61 -17.50
N SER A 408 3.76 -39.56 -16.70
CA SER A 408 3.05 -39.66 -15.42
C SER A 408 1.56 -39.43 -15.62
N LEU A 409 0.73 -40.32 -15.07
CA LEU A 409 -0.73 -40.18 -15.10
C LEU A 409 -1.16 -39.01 -14.21
N VAL A 410 -1.94 -38.09 -14.75
CA VAL A 410 -2.47 -36.89 -14.10
C VAL A 410 -3.96 -36.73 -14.40
N ALA A 411 -4.67 -35.99 -13.56
CA ALA A 411 -6.05 -35.58 -13.82
C ALA A 411 -6.07 -34.14 -14.31
N VAL A 412 -6.64 -33.90 -15.50
CA VAL A 412 -6.75 -32.57 -16.11
C VAL A 412 -8.19 -32.11 -16.01
N LYS A 413 -8.40 -30.95 -15.39
CA LYS A 413 -9.72 -30.31 -15.31
C LYS A 413 -9.86 -29.25 -16.40
N THR A 414 -10.75 -29.46 -17.35
CA THR A 414 -11.09 -28.53 -18.42
C THR A 414 -12.43 -27.86 -18.14
N VAL A 415 -12.59 -26.60 -18.55
CA VAL A 415 -13.88 -25.90 -18.48
C VAL A 415 -14.71 -26.31 -19.70
N HIS A 416 -16.03 -26.47 -19.53
CA HIS A 416 -16.92 -26.76 -20.66
C HIS A 416 -16.74 -25.72 -21.76
N SER A 417 -16.43 -26.16 -22.98
CA SER A 417 -16.42 -25.30 -24.15
C SER A 417 -17.87 -24.95 -24.48
N SER A 418 -18.36 -23.82 -23.98
CA SER A 418 -19.66 -23.32 -24.41
C SER A 418 -19.57 -23.02 -25.91
N SER A 419 -20.24 -23.83 -26.72
CA SER A 419 -20.29 -23.66 -28.18
C SER A 419 -21.00 -22.38 -28.64
N ASP A 420 -21.53 -21.59 -27.71
CA ASP A 420 -22.10 -20.28 -27.98
C ASP A 420 -21.02 -19.23 -28.25
N SER A 421 -20.83 -18.97 -29.54
CA SER A 421 -19.95 -17.97 -30.18
C SER A 421 -20.07 -16.50 -29.71
N THR A 422 -20.81 -16.22 -28.64
CA THR A 422 -21.05 -14.86 -28.12
C THR A 422 -20.25 -14.48 -26.86
N SER A 423 -19.38 -15.35 -26.32
CA SER A 423 -18.75 -15.10 -25.03
C SER A 423 -17.27 -14.65 -25.08
N LYS A 424 -17.01 -13.40 -25.49
CA LYS A 424 -15.76 -12.73 -25.10
C LYS A 424 -15.59 -12.70 -23.56
N ALA A 425 -16.70 -12.67 -22.83
CA ALA A 425 -16.73 -12.74 -21.37
C ALA A 425 -16.27 -14.10 -20.78
N SER A 426 -16.36 -15.20 -21.55
CA SER A 426 -15.90 -16.53 -21.08
C SER A 426 -14.38 -16.69 -21.18
N VAL A 427 -13.77 -16.07 -22.19
CA VAL A 427 -12.30 -16.03 -22.37
C VAL A 427 -11.62 -15.18 -21.30
N ASP A 428 -12.26 -14.08 -20.87
CA ASP A 428 -11.77 -13.28 -19.74
C ASP A 428 -11.94 -14.00 -18.39
N ARG A 429 -12.97 -14.86 -18.25
CA ARG A 429 -13.12 -15.79 -17.12
C ARG A 429 -12.09 -16.94 -17.15
N GLN A 430 -11.71 -17.41 -18.34
CA GLN A 430 -10.68 -18.44 -18.55
C GLN A 430 -9.29 -17.99 -18.09
N LYS A 431 -8.95 -16.70 -18.23
CA LYS A 431 -7.69 -16.16 -17.67
C LYS A 431 -7.69 -16.05 -16.14
N SER A 432 -8.87 -16.02 -15.51
CA SER A 432 -8.98 -15.99 -14.04
C SER A 432 -8.85 -17.38 -13.40
N LEU A 433 -8.83 -18.45 -14.20
CA LEU A 433 -8.68 -19.83 -13.76
C LEU A 433 -7.45 -20.41 -14.46
N LEU A 434 -6.28 -19.92 -14.05
CA LEU A 434 -5.03 -20.67 -14.23
C LEU A 434 -5.30 -22.10 -13.79
N SER A 435 -5.10 -23.04 -14.69
CA SER A 435 -5.17 -24.47 -14.44
C SER A 435 -4.25 -24.80 -13.26
N GLU A 436 -4.83 -24.99 -12.08
CA GLU A 436 -4.10 -25.45 -10.90
C GLU A 436 -3.68 -26.90 -11.19
N LEU A 437 -2.45 -27.09 -11.66
CA LEU A 437 -1.90 -28.42 -11.87
C LEU A 437 -1.57 -29.03 -10.51
N ARG A 438 -2.48 -29.86 -9.99
CA ARG A 438 -2.20 -30.70 -8.83
C ARG A 438 -1.67 -32.03 -9.33
N ILE A 439 -0.36 -32.23 -9.29
CA ILE A 439 0.24 -33.55 -9.51
C ILE A 439 -0.11 -34.38 -8.28
N VAL A 440 -1.11 -35.24 -8.42
CA VAL A 440 -1.38 -36.29 -7.44
C VAL A 440 -0.44 -37.43 -7.78
N ILE A 441 0.61 -37.63 -6.98
CA ILE A 441 1.50 -38.78 -7.13
C ILE A 441 0.73 -39.98 -6.55
N PRO A 442 0.36 -40.99 -7.35
CA PRO A 442 -0.19 -42.22 -6.81
C PRO A 442 0.92 -42.93 -6.01
N THR A 443 0.68 -43.14 -4.72
CA THR A 443 1.53 -43.94 -3.84
C THR A 443 1.21 -45.41 -3.93
#